data_AF-A0A8S0YNI7-F1
#
_entry.id   AF-A0A8S0YNI7-F1
#
_cell.length_a   1.000
_cell.length_b   1.000
_cell.length_c   1.000
_cell.angle_alpha   90.00
_cell.angle_beta   90.00
_cell.angle_gamma   90.00
#
_symmetry.space_group_name_H-M   'P 1'
#
loop_
_entity.id
_entity.type
_entity.pdbx_description
1 polymer ?
#
loop_
_entity_poly.entity_id
_entity_poly.type
_entity_poly.pdbx_seq_one_letter_code
_entity_poly.pdbx_strand_id
1 'polypeptide(L)'
;MRLSSLTIGTDSGCDVRLDPAACQRVSRNHAVIFMDDVSRHFELINYSEFGSCVNGVMFACELRRPSPPSPPGAEGVGAALRDAVRRRDTQPFRISGNLTAPLAGERRCGCRVGAGAGVGAGGAGAWEGSALVPHGALLQFGCQMFVFSITDAIDPAPDLTTDAAAV
;
A
#
# COMPACT_ATOMS: atom_id res chain seq x y z
N MET A 1 20.56 -13.55 -1.96
CA MET A 1 19.59 -14.53 -1.39
C MET A 1 18.64 -13.75 -0.49
N ARG A 2 17.33 -13.72 -0.78
CA ARG A 2 16.34 -12.93 -0.02
C ARG A 2 16.20 -13.50 1.39
N LEU A 3 16.49 -12.70 2.41
CA LEU A 3 16.54 -13.14 3.82
C LEU A 3 15.15 -13.29 4.44
N SER A 4 14.19 -12.45 4.01
CA SER A 4 12.79 -12.49 4.43
C SER A 4 11.93 -11.82 3.36
N SER A 5 10.80 -12.44 2.99
CA SER A 5 9.82 -11.86 2.06
C SER A 5 8.41 -11.99 2.61
N LEU A 6 7.62 -10.94 2.41
CA LEU A 6 6.20 -10.85 2.72
C LEU A 6 5.42 -10.72 1.41
N THR A 7 4.47 -11.62 1.19
CA THR A 7 3.61 -11.67 0.01
C THR A 7 2.24 -11.07 0.31
N ILE A 8 1.73 -10.26 -0.62
CA ILE A 8 0.46 -9.54 -0.46
C ILE A 8 -0.45 -9.84 -1.65
N GLY A 9 -1.70 -10.20 -1.38
CA GLY A 9 -2.67 -10.50 -2.44
C GLY A 9 -3.97 -11.11 -1.93
N THR A 10 -4.87 -11.47 -2.84
CA THR A 10 -6.15 -12.11 -2.48
C THR A 10 -6.05 -13.63 -2.33
N ASP A 11 -4.96 -14.23 -2.81
CA ASP A 11 -4.74 -15.66 -2.74
C ASP A 11 -4.62 -16.16 -1.28
N SER A 12 -4.93 -17.44 -1.05
CA SER A 12 -4.82 -18.04 0.29
C SER A 12 -3.38 -18.24 0.73
N GLY A 13 -2.42 -18.29 -0.20
CA GLY A 13 -1.00 -18.44 0.10
C GLY A 13 -0.28 -17.13 0.44
N CYS A 14 -0.96 -15.98 0.40
CA CYS A 14 -0.35 -14.69 0.75
C CYS A 14 -0.29 -14.47 2.26
N ASP A 15 0.82 -13.90 2.73
CA ASP A 15 1.02 -13.54 4.14
C ASP A 15 0.04 -12.44 4.58
N VAL A 16 -0.19 -11.45 3.71
CA VAL A 16 -1.20 -10.40 3.91
C VAL A 16 -2.32 -10.58 2.89
N ARG A 17 -3.50 -10.97 3.39
CA ARG A 17 -4.68 -11.20 2.56
C ARG A 17 -5.48 -9.92 2.35
N LEU A 18 -5.61 -9.53 1.09
CA LEU A 18 -6.47 -8.42 0.66
C LEU A 18 -7.91 -8.91 0.50
N ASP A 19 -8.87 -8.09 0.94
CA ASP A 19 -10.29 -8.40 0.78
C ASP A 19 -10.85 -7.89 -0.57
N PRO A 20 -11.20 -8.79 -1.51
CA PRO A 20 -11.82 -8.39 -2.78
C PRO A 20 -13.24 -7.84 -2.61
N ALA A 21 -13.94 -8.13 -1.50
CA ALA A 21 -15.25 -7.56 -1.20
C ALA A 21 -15.16 -6.08 -0.77
N ALA A 22 -14.06 -5.71 -0.09
CA ALA A 22 -13.75 -4.32 0.25
C ALA A 22 -13.33 -3.50 -0.97
N CYS A 23 -12.55 -4.09 -1.88
CA CYS A 23 -12.10 -3.42 -3.11
C CYS A 23 -11.81 -4.42 -4.24
N GLN A 24 -12.35 -4.18 -5.44
CA GLN A 24 -12.05 -5.01 -6.62
C GLN A 24 -10.73 -4.66 -7.32
N ARG A 25 -10.05 -3.55 -6.93
CA ARG A 25 -8.76 -3.14 -7.51
C ARG A 25 -7.59 -3.77 -6.74
N VAL A 26 -7.66 -5.07 -6.55
CA VAL A 26 -6.65 -5.89 -5.89
C VAL A 26 -6.45 -7.17 -6.70
N SER A 27 -5.26 -7.76 -6.62
CA SER A 27 -4.86 -8.89 -7.49
C SER A 27 -4.50 -10.10 -6.62
N ARG A 28 -4.52 -11.30 -7.22
CA ARG A 28 -4.16 -12.55 -6.52
C ARG A 28 -2.76 -12.50 -5.94
N ASN A 29 -1.80 -12.07 -6.75
CA ASN A 29 -0.44 -11.73 -6.35
C ASN A 29 -0.26 -10.23 -6.61
N HIS A 30 -0.43 -9.41 -5.59
CA HIS A 30 -0.51 -7.96 -5.77
C HIS A 30 0.85 -7.29 -5.63
N ALA A 31 1.59 -7.62 -4.57
CA ALA A 31 2.92 -7.09 -4.32
C ALA A 31 3.74 -8.07 -3.46
N VAL A 32 5.04 -7.87 -3.45
CA VAL A 32 5.96 -8.55 -2.53
C VAL A 32 6.86 -7.51 -1.90
N ILE A 33 7.00 -7.58 -0.57
CA ILE A 33 8.00 -6.83 0.18
C ILE A 33 9.12 -7.79 0.54
N PHE A 34 10.36 -7.44 0.30
CA PHE A 34 11.51 -8.27 0.68
C PHE A 34 12.63 -7.40 1.23
N MET A 35 13.47 -8.00 2.05
CA MET A 35 14.71 -7.35 2.49
C MET A 35 15.82 -7.65 1.47
N ASP A 36 16.44 -6.60 0.96
CA ASP A 36 17.64 -6.68 0.16
C ASP A 36 18.83 -7.12 1.02
N ASP A 37 19.64 -8.05 0.53
CA ASP A 37 20.71 -8.66 1.32
C ASP A 37 21.95 -7.76 1.43
N VAL A 38 22.23 -6.96 0.40
CA VAL A 38 23.36 -6.04 0.38
C VAL A 38 23.07 -4.80 1.21
N SER A 39 21.97 -4.10 0.90
CA SER A 39 21.66 -2.81 1.49
C SER A 39 20.89 -2.91 2.82
N ARG A 40 20.34 -4.09 3.14
CA ARG A 40 19.52 -4.35 4.33
C ARG A 40 18.25 -3.49 4.40
N HIS A 41 17.84 -2.87 3.29
CA HIS A 41 16.58 -2.15 3.19
C HIS A 41 15.43 -3.08 2.78
N PHE A 42 14.22 -2.70 3.15
CA PHE A 42 13.02 -3.33 2.62
C PHE A 42 12.59 -2.65 1.32
N GLU A 43 12.25 -3.47 0.34
CA GLU A 43 11.80 -3.06 -0.97
C GLU A 43 10.47 -3.72 -1.32
N LEU A 44 9.57 -2.95 -1.93
CA LEU A 44 8.29 -3.42 -2.46
C LEU A 44 8.36 -3.50 -3.97
N ILE A 45 7.99 -4.65 -4.53
CA ILE A 45 7.75 -4.81 -5.97
C ILE A 45 6.25 -5.00 -6.19
N ASN A 46 5.69 -4.17 -7.07
CA ASN A 46 4.31 -4.29 -7.51
C ASN A 46 4.20 -5.31 -8.66
N TYR A 47 3.29 -6.27 -8.51
CA TYR A 47 2.90 -7.22 -9.57
C TYR A 47 1.48 -6.97 -10.11
N SER A 48 0.74 -6.07 -9.47
CA SER A 48 -0.64 -5.75 -9.78
C SER A 48 -0.77 -4.75 -10.93
N GLU A 49 -1.72 -5.00 -11.83
CA GLU A 49 -2.13 -4.07 -12.88
C GLU A 49 -2.80 -2.79 -12.33
N PHE A 50 -3.24 -2.82 -11.07
CA PHE A 50 -3.85 -1.69 -10.39
C PHE A 50 -2.82 -0.77 -9.71
N GLY A 51 -1.58 -1.25 -9.56
CA GLY A 51 -0.53 -0.55 -8.83
C GLY A 51 -0.65 -0.67 -7.31
N SER A 52 0.43 -0.28 -6.64
CA SER A 52 0.59 -0.21 -5.19
C SER A 52 1.11 1.18 -4.82
N CYS A 53 0.62 1.81 -3.76
CA CYS A 53 1.17 3.08 -3.30
C CYS A 53 2.07 2.91 -2.07
N VAL A 54 3.19 3.64 -2.06
CA VAL A 54 4.05 3.81 -0.88
C VAL A 54 4.14 5.29 -0.56
N ASN A 55 3.70 5.70 0.63
CA ASN A 55 3.62 7.11 1.06
C ASN A 55 2.86 8.00 0.04
N GLY A 56 1.84 7.45 -0.61
CA GLY A 56 1.04 8.14 -1.62
C GLY A 56 1.65 8.19 -3.02
N VAL A 57 2.88 7.69 -3.23
CA VAL A 57 3.50 7.55 -4.55
C VAL A 57 3.09 6.21 -5.17
N MET A 58 2.58 6.24 -6.40
CA MET A 58 2.11 5.06 -7.13
C MET A 58 3.28 4.32 -7.79
N PHE A 59 3.38 3.02 -7.51
CA PHE A 59 4.26 2.06 -8.17
C PHE A 59 3.40 1.10 -8.98
N ALA A 60 3.57 1.10 -10.30
CA ALA A 60 2.78 0.28 -11.21
C ALA A 60 3.64 -0.29 -12.33
N CYS A 61 3.20 -1.40 -12.91
CA CYS A 61 3.81 -1.92 -14.11
C CYS A 61 3.34 -1.08 -15.31
N GLU A 62 4.27 -0.56 -16.11
CA GLU A 62 3.98 0.08 -17.40
C GLU A 62 3.52 -0.98 -18.42
N LEU A 63 2.31 -1.50 -18.25
CA LEU A 63 1.60 -2.19 -19.30
C LEU A 63 1.21 -1.12 -20.32
N ARG A 64 1.94 -1.03 -21.44
CA ARG A 64 1.66 -0.12 -22.57
C ARG A 64 0.16 0.00 -22.85
N ARG A 65 -0.49 0.95 -22.20
CA ARG A 65 -1.86 1.33 -22.49
C ARG A 65 -1.76 2.62 -23.28
N PRO A 66 -2.38 2.71 -24.46
CA PRO A 66 -2.40 3.97 -25.20
C PRO A 66 -2.89 5.07 -24.26
N SER A 67 -2.14 6.16 -24.22
CA SER A 67 -2.51 7.34 -23.44
C SER A 67 -3.94 7.73 -23.83
N PRO A 68 -4.84 7.95 -22.87
CA PRO A 68 -6.13 8.52 -23.20
C PRO A 68 -5.86 9.88 -23.88
N PRO A 69 -6.58 10.21 -24.97
CA PRO A 69 -6.40 11.48 -25.66
C PRO A 69 -6.59 12.62 -24.64
N SER A 70 -5.71 13.62 -24.70
CA SER A 70 -5.79 14.82 -23.85
C SER A 70 -7.20 15.42 -23.91
N PRO A 71 -7.87 15.66 -22.77
CA PRO A 71 -9.20 16.26 -22.78
C PRO A 71 -9.12 17.66 -23.42
N PRO A 72 -10.05 18.02 -24.31
CA PRO A 72 -10.08 19.37 -24.88
C PRO A 72 -10.47 20.39 -23.80
N GLY A 73 -9.79 21.54 -23.82
CA GLY A 73 -10.31 22.84 -23.35
C GLY A 73 -10.74 22.92 -21.89
N ALA A 74 -9.90 23.57 -21.08
CA ALA A 74 -10.18 23.91 -19.69
C ALA A 74 -11.32 24.93 -19.52
N GLU A 75 -12.58 24.50 -19.63
CA GLU A 75 -13.73 25.24 -19.12
C GLU A 75 -14.40 24.42 -18.02
N GLY A 76 -14.23 24.86 -16.75
CA GLY A 76 -14.81 24.19 -15.58
C GLY A 76 -13.85 23.93 -14.43
N VAL A 77 -12.55 24.24 -14.57
CA VAL A 77 -11.52 24.02 -13.54
C VAL A 77 -11.90 24.69 -12.21
N GLY A 78 -12.49 25.88 -12.25
CA GLY A 78 -12.92 26.59 -11.04
C GLY A 78 -14.08 25.92 -10.30
N ALA A 79 -15.01 25.28 -11.01
CA ALA A 79 -16.12 24.56 -10.37
C ALA A 79 -15.66 23.22 -9.78
N ALA A 80 -14.81 22.49 -10.52
CA ALA A 80 -14.20 21.26 -10.05
C ALA A 80 -13.26 21.48 -8.85
N LEU A 81 -12.48 22.57 -8.85
CA LEU A 81 -11.64 22.96 -7.72
C LEU A 81 -12.49 23.32 -6.49
N ARG A 82 -13.60 24.06 -6.67
CA ARG A 82 -14.52 24.38 -5.57
C ARG A 82 -15.19 23.14 -4.99
N ASP A 83 -15.59 22.16 -5.81
CA ASP A 83 -16.15 20.89 -5.32
C ASP A 83 -15.09 20.04 -4.58
N ALA A 84 -13.85 20.02 -5.08
CA ALA A 84 -12.73 19.34 -4.44
C ALA A 84 -12.35 19.98 -3.08
N VAL A 85 -12.37 21.31 -2.99
CA VAL A 85 -12.15 22.05 -1.73
C VAL A 85 -13.28 21.79 -0.74
N ARG A 86 -14.56 21.81 -1.19
CA ARG A 86 -15.69 21.47 -0.31
C ARG A 86 -15.66 20.02 0.19
N ARG A 87 -15.13 19.07 -0.60
CA ARG A 87 -14.91 17.69 -0.13
C ARG A 87 -13.74 17.59 0.86
N ARG A 88 -12.77 18.49 0.78
CA ARG A 88 -11.62 18.57 1.71
C ARG A 88 -12.01 19.18 3.06
N ASP A 89 -13.11 19.93 3.12
CA ASP A 89 -13.76 20.42 4.36
C ASP A 89 -14.54 19.33 5.12
N THR A 90 -14.42 18.06 4.73
CA THR A 90 -14.80 16.97 5.63
C THR A 90 -13.83 17.02 6.80
N GLN A 91 -14.32 17.29 8.01
CA GLN A 91 -13.51 17.30 9.23
C GLN A 91 -12.46 16.18 9.20
N PRO A 92 -11.19 16.44 9.57
CA PRO A 92 -10.21 15.37 9.72
C PRO A 92 -10.84 14.32 10.62
N PHE A 93 -10.98 13.11 10.09
CA PHE A 93 -11.62 12.03 10.80
C PHE A 93 -10.83 11.79 12.10
N ARG A 94 -11.45 12.13 13.23
CA ARG A 94 -10.91 11.83 14.55
C ARG A 94 -11.06 10.32 14.70
N ILE A 95 -9.96 9.59 14.57
CA ILE A 95 -9.98 8.15 14.85
C ILE A 95 -10.09 7.99 16.36
N SER A 96 -11.32 7.90 16.86
CA SER A 96 -11.62 7.56 18.24
C SER A 96 -12.47 6.30 18.22
N GLY A 97 -11.84 5.17 18.53
CA GLY A 97 -12.44 3.84 18.44
C GLY A 97 -11.39 2.76 18.17
N ASN A 98 -11.84 1.52 18.08
CA ASN A 98 -11.00 0.42 17.67
C ASN A 98 -10.60 0.58 16.19
N LEU A 99 -9.30 0.72 15.92
CA LEU A 99 -8.74 0.89 14.57
C LEU A 99 -9.08 -0.25 13.61
N THR A 100 -9.50 -1.41 14.13
CA THR A 100 -9.81 -2.60 13.33
C THR A 100 -11.31 -2.82 13.11
N ALA A 101 -12.18 -2.01 13.74
CA ALA A 101 -13.62 -2.11 13.55
C ALA A 101 -14.09 -1.14 12.47
N PRO A 102 -14.88 -1.59 11.47
CA PRO A 102 -15.40 -0.70 10.45
C PRO A 102 -16.30 0.38 11.09
N LEU A 103 -16.10 1.64 10.70
CA LEU A 103 -16.91 2.74 11.22
C LEU A 103 -18.34 2.70 10.65
N ALA A 104 -19.32 3.15 11.42
CA ALA A 104 -20.69 3.28 10.95
C ALA A 104 -20.76 4.27 9.78
N GLY A 105 -21.09 3.77 8.58
CA GLY A 105 -21.12 4.57 7.35
C GLY A 105 -19.82 4.53 6.53
N GLU A 106 -18.85 3.69 6.90
CA GLU A 106 -17.66 3.41 6.09
C GLU A 106 -18.11 2.87 4.72
N ARG A 107 -17.95 3.71 3.69
CA ARG A 107 -18.46 3.41 2.36
C ARG A 107 -17.60 2.34 1.73
N ARG A 108 -18.26 1.35 1.12
CA ARG A 108 -17.66 0.46 0.13
C ARG A 108 -16.87 1.30 -0.88
N CYS A 109 -15.78 0.75 -1.40
CA CYS A 109 -14.92 1.48 -2.30
C CYS A 109 -15.71 2.13 -3.46
N GLY A 110 -15.49 3.42 -3.71
CA GLY A 110 -15.99 4.11 -4.92
C GLY A 110 -15.13 3.85 -6.16
N CYS A 111 -14.13 2.97 -6.01
CA CYS A 111 -13.23 2.45 -7.02
C CYS A 111 -14.08 1.97 -8.26
N ARG A 112 -14.28 2.79 -9.33
CA ARG A 112 -15.02 2.38 -10.55
C ARG A 112 -14.18 1.41 -11.38
N VAL A 113 -14.75 0.28 -11.82
CA VAL A 113 -14.13 -0.61 -12.81
C VAL A 113 -13.86 0.20 -14.08
N GLY A 114 -12.60 0.35 -14.48
CA GLY A 114 -12.18 1.13 -15.64
C GLY A 114 -11.78 2.59 -15.37
N ALA A 115 -12.01 3.13 -14.16
CA ALA A 115 -11.34 4.35 -13.74
C ALA A 115 -9.99 3.96 -13.12
N GLY A 116 -8.91 4.47 -13.71
CA GLY A 116 -7.54 4.25 -13.25
C GLY A 116 -7.38 4.39 -11.73
N ALA A 117 -6.39 3.70 -11.20
CA ALA A 117 -6.05 3.64 -9.79
C ALA A 117 -6.21 5.01 -9.12
N GLY A 118 -7.07 5.04 -8.10
CA GLY A 118 -7.37 6.23 -7.33
C GLY A 118 -6.68 6.09 -6.00
N VAL A 119 -5.59 6.82 -5.80
CA VAL A 119 -5.55 8.12 -5.13
C VAL A 119 -4.64 9.00 -6.00
N GLY A 120 -5.14 10.15 -6.46
CA GLY A 120 -4.34 11.09 -7.28
C GLY A 120 -4.39 10.88 -8.80
N ALA A 121 -5.58 10.84 -9.40
CA ALA A 121 -5.79 11.01 -10.85
C ALA A 121 -5.44 12.46 -11.29
N GLY A 122 -4.16 12.82 -11.12
CA GLY A 122 -3.57 14.12 -11.36
C GLY A 122 -2.08 13.95 -11.64
N GLY A 123 -1.76 13.31 -12.77
CA GLY A 123 -0.55 13.60 -13.55
C GLY A 123 0.84 13.30 -12.96
N ALA A 124 0.97 12.64 -11.80
CA ALA A 124 2.26 12.10 -11.38
C ALA A 124 2.40 10.68 -11.96
N GLY A 125 3.34 10.49 -12.89
CA GLY A 125 3.59 9.21 -13.54
C GLY A 125 3.76 8.07 -12.53
N ALA A 126 3.31 6.87 -12.90
CA ALA A 126 3.59 5.68 -12.12
C ALA A 126 5.10 5.43 -12.15
N TRP A 127 5.67 5.09 -10.98
CA TRP A 127 7.06 4.66 -10.92
C TRP A 127 7.17 3.19 -11.31
N GLU A 128 8.10 2.90 -12.21
CA GLU A 128 8.52 1.54 -12.55
C GLU A 128 9.75 1.17 -11.72
N GLY A 129 9.71 0.01 -11.06
CA GLY A 129 10.79 -0.49 -10.21
C GLY A 129 10.31 -0.91 -8.81
N SER A 130 11.26 -1.10 -7.90
CA SER A 130 10.97 -1.34 -6.49
C SER A 130 10.84 -0.02 -5.72
N ALA A 131 10.04 -0.03 -4.66
CA ALA A 131 9.87 1.08 -3.74
C ALA A 131 10.61 0.79 -2.43
N LEU A 132 11.40 1.73 -1.91
CA LEU A 132 11.94 1.62 -0.56
C LEU A 132 10.81 1.74 0.47
N VAL A 133 10.76 0.81 1.42
CA VAL A 133 9.73 0.74 2.46
C VAL A 133 10.36 0.89 3.84
N PRO A 134 10.53 2.12 4.34
CA PRO A 134 11.03 2.34 5.70
C PRO A 134 10.00 1.93 6.76
N HIS A 135 10.46 1.78 8.01
CA HIS A 135 9.56 1.71 9.17
C HIS A 135 8.60 2.91 9.16
N GLY A 136 7.31 2.66 9.41
CA GLY A 136 6.25 3.66 9.39
C GLY A 136 5.71 4.00 8.01
N ALA A 137 6.18 3.35 6.93
CA ALA A 137 5.67 3.61 5.59
C ALA A 137 4.17 3.31 5.48
N LEU A 138 3.44 4.21 4.83
CA LEU A 138 2.02 4.04 4.52
C LEU A 138 1.89 3.29 3.20
N LEU A 139 1.33 2.10 3.26
CA LEU A 139 1.12 1.24 2.10
C LEU A 139 -0.34 1.26 1.68
N GLN A 140 -0.59 1.24 0.39
CA GLN A 140 -1.94 1.14 -0.16
C GLN A 140 -2.00 0.12 -1.28
N PHE A 141 -2.97 -0.79 -1.18
CA PHE A 141 -3.30 -1.76 -2.20
C PHE A 141 -4.79 -1.63 -2.55
N GLY A 142 -5.09 -1.12 -3.74
CA GLY A 142 -6.45 -0.73 -4.10
C GLY A 142 -7.00 0.37 -3.20
N CYS A 143 -8.07 0.08 -2.46
CA CYS A 143 -8.68 1.01 -1.49
C CYS A 143 -8.32 0.61 -0.02
N GLN A 144 -7.40 -0.35 0.21
CA GLN A 144 -6.99 -0.85 1.55
C GLN A 144 -5.64 -0.23 1.97
N MET A 145 -5.55 0.29 3.19
CA MET A 145 -4.38 1.00 3.74
C MET A 145 -3.71 0.20 4.85
N PHE A 146 -2.39 0.22 4.89
CA PHE A 146 -1.57 -0.44 5.91
C PHE A 146 -0.44 0.47 6.37
N VAL A 147 0.06 0.22 7.58
CA VAL A 147 1.31 0.81 8.08
C VAL A 147 2.35 -0.30 8.16
N PHE A 148 3.46 -0.14 7.46
CA PHE A 148 4.57 -1.08 7.56
C PHE A 148 5.41 -0.75 8.80
N SER A 149 5.70 -1.76 9.63
CA SER A 149 6.53 -1.61 10.82
C SER A 149 7.61 -2.68 10.82
N ILE A 150 8.84 -2.24 11.05
CA ILE A 150 10.00 -3.12 11.29
C ILE A 150 10.13 -3.31 12.81
N THR A 151 10.22 -4.55 13.25
CA THR A 151 10.45 -4.93 14.65
C THR A 151 11.70 -5.79 14.72
N ASP A 152 12.64 -5.43 15.59
CA ASP A 152 13.80 -6.28 15.86
C ASP A 152 13.31 -7.52 16.64
N ALA A 153 13.70 -8.71 16.18
CA ALA A 153 13.57 -9.89 17.02
C ALA A 153 14.59 -9.72 18.15
N ILE A 154 14.11 -9.61 19.39
CA ILE A 154 14.97 -9.81 20.55
C ILE A 154 15.33 -11.29 20.52
N ASP A 155 16.57 -11.62 20.13
CA ASP A 155 17.09 -12.96 20.33
C ASP A 155 16.91 -13.29 21.83
N PRO A 156 16.24 -14.40 22.20
CA PRO A 156 16.21 -14.81 23.59
C PRO A 156 17.65 -14.95 24.05
N ALA A 157 18.02 -14.21 25.10
CA ALA A 157 19.38 -14.18 25.62
C ALA A 157 19.92 -15.61 25.78
N PRO A 158 21.20 -15.86 25.45
CA PRO A 158 21.78 -17.18 25.67
C PRO A 158 21.67 -17.52 27.15
N ASP A 159 21.05 -18.66 27.45
CA ASP A 159 20.83 -19.18 28.79
C ASP A 159 22.20 -19.38 29.45
N LEU A 160 22.63 -18.43 30.28
CA LEU A 160 23.86 -18.51 31.08
C LEU A 160 23.61 -19.41 32.30
N THR A 161 23.23 -20.67 32.07
CA THR A 161 23.20 -21.71 33.10
C THR A 161 24.04 -22.91 32.67
N THR A 162 25.35 -22.69 32.56
CA THR A 162 26.32 -23.76 32.73
C THR A 162 27.43 -23.23 33.62
N ASP A 163 27.18 -23.20 34.93
CA ASP A 163 28.24 -23.07 35.92
C ASP A 163 28.20 -24.28 36.86
N ALA A 164 29.41 -24.70 37.24
CA ALA A 164 29.76 -25.62 38.31
C ALA A 164 29.42 -27.13 38.17
N ALA A 165 30.29 -27.87 37.47
CA ALA A 165 30.69 -29.22 37.91
C ALA A 165 32.02 -29.67 37.28
N ALA A 166 33.13 -29.40 37.97
CA ALA A 166 34.31 -30.27 38.01
C ALA A 166 35.29 -29.76 39.09
N VAL A 167 35.12 -30.30 40.30
CA VAL A 167 36.20 -30.48 41.28
C VAL A 167 36.85 -31.82 41.01
#